data_AF-A0A660KN43-F1
#
_entry.id   AF-A0A660KN43-F1
#
_cell.length_a   1.000
_cell.length_b   1.000
_cell.length_c   1.000
_cell.angle_alpha   90.00
_cell.angle_beta   90.00
_cell.angle_gamma   90.00
#
_symmetry.space_group_name_H-M   'P 1'
#
loop_
_entity.id
_entity.type
_entity.pdbx_description
1 polymer ?
#
loop_
_entity_poly.entity_id
_entity_poly.type
_entity_poly.pdbx_seq_one_letter_code
_entity_poly.pdbx_strand_id
1 'polypeptide(L)'
;MEIKDGMSAAVLDQVLDKDNYVAWSVRVKTYLRAHDLWEIVEGTTEPPTQEDDEAAFKTWCEKNSMALNAIQVSCRQDTLSMIMQISLAKIAWNTLAEKYNVSNNTNSGHSFSLSPSL
;
A
#
# COMPACT_ATOMS: atom_id res chain seq x y z
N MET A 1 29.78 -1.99 -12.66
CA MET A 1 28.64 -1.10 -12.34
C MET A 1 27.50 -2.00 -11.91
N GLU A 2 27.36 -2.23 -10.60
CA GLU A 2 26.17 -2.88 -10.04
C GLU A 2 25.20 -1.76 -9.66
N ILE A 3 24.29 -1.40 -10.56
CA ILE A 3 23.07 -0.77 -10.10
C ILE A 3 22.20 -1.92 -9.62
N LYS A 4 22.38 -2.26 -8.34
CA LYS A 4 21.42 -3.09 -7.61
C LYS A 4 20.18 -2.23 -7.45
N ASP A 5 19.33 -2.19 -8.47
CA ASP A 5 17.96 -1.63 -8.46
C ASP A 5 17.03 -2.46 -7.54
N GLY A 6 17.57 -3.02 -6.45
CA GLY A 6 16.80 -3.45 -5.31
C GLY A 6 16.58 -2.23 -4.45
N MET A 7 15.38 -1.66 -4.53
CA MET A 7 14.75 -0.77 -3.54
C MET A 7 15.68 -0.49 -2.36
N SER A 8 16.44 0.61 -2.43
CA SER A 8 17.52 0.85 -1.46
C SER A 8 16.95 0.70 -0.04
N ALA A 9 17.66 -0.03 0.83
CA ALA A 9 17.24 -0.26 2.20
C ALA A 9 16.86 1.05 2.95
N ALA A 10 17.40 2.19 2.50
CA ALA A 10 17.08 3.52 2.99
C ALA A 10 15.64 4.01 2.70
N VAL A 11 14.97 3.52 1.64
CA VAL A 11 13.57 3.89 1.33
C VAL A 11 12.57 3.11 2.20
N LEU A 12 13.00 1.97 2.76
CA LEU A 12 12.20 1.06 3.60
C LEU A 12 12.51 1.16 5.11
N ASP A 13 13.34 2.13 5.53
CA ASP A 13 13.79 2.25 6.93
C ASP A 13 12.63 2.43 7.94
N GLN A 14 11.46 2.86 7.47
CA GLN A 14 10.24 2.97 8.27
C GLN A 14 9.14 2.08 7.69
N VAL A 15 9.19 0.80 8.07
CA VAL A 15 8.10 -0.16 7.87
C VAL A 15 6.77 0.39 8.40
N LEU A 16 5.67 0.04 7.73
CA LEU A 16 4.33 0.46 8.14
C LEU A 16 4.03 -0.01 9.58
N ASP A 17 3.61 0.95 10.39
CA ASP A 17 3.14 0.82 11.76
C ASP A 17 1.81 1.56 11.91
N LYS A 18 1.13 1.38 13.04
CA LYS A 18 -0.18 2.00 13.28
C LYS A 18 -0.14 3.54 13.25
N ASP A 19 0.99 4.13 13.64
CA ASP A 19 1.11 5.57 13.85
C ASP A 19 1.82 6.31 12.70
N ASN A 20 2.30 5.61 11.67
CA ASN A 20 3.13 6.22 10.61
C ASN A 20 2.54 6.17 9.20
N TYR A 21 1.27 5.78 9.04
CA TYR A 21 0.63 5.56 7.74
C TYR A 21 0.80 6.73 6.76
N VAL A 22 0.68 7.98 7.21
CA VAL A 22 0.85 9.16 6.34
C VAL A 22 2.26 9.24 5.78
N ALA A 23 3.29 9.10 6.62
CA ALA A 23 4.68 9.14 6.18
C ALA A 23 5.03 7.92 5.30
N TRP A 24 4.54 6.74 5.69
CA TRP A 24 4.71 5.50 4.92
C TRP A 24 4.08 5.62 3.52
N SER A 25 2.83 6.06 3.44
CA SER A 25 2.09 6.13 2.17
C SER A 25 2.74 7.11 1.20
N VAL A 26 3.23 8.25 1.67
CA VAL A 26 3.98 9.19 0.82
C VAL A 26 5.23 8.54 0.22
N ARG A 27 6.02 7.82 1.04
CA ARG A 27 7.26 7.18 0.57
C ARG A 27 6.99 6.05 -0.42
N VAL A 28 6.08 5.14 -0.09
CA VAL A 28 5.74 4.01 -0.97
C VAL A 28 5.12 4.51 -2.26
N LYS A 29 4.23 5.53 -2.20
CA LYS A 29 3.67 6.16 -3.40
C LYS A 29 4.73 6.81 -4.28
N THR A 30 5.71 7.52 -3.69
CA THR A 30 6.82 8.11 -4.44
C THR A 30 7.64 7.03 -5.14
N TYR A 31 7.95 5.92 -4.46
CA TYR A 31 8.63 4.79 -5.07
C TYR A 31 7.82 4.22 -6.24
N LEU A 32 6.55 3.89 -6.02
CA LEU A 32 5.69 3.33 -7.07
C LEU A 32 5.58 4.26 -8.28
N ARG A 33 5.55 5.58 -8.10
CA ARG A 33 5.56 6.55 -9.21
C ARG A 33 6.89 6.58 -9.96
N ALA A 34 8.01 6.49 -9.26
CA ALA A 34 9.33 6.46 -9.88
C ALA A 34 9.55 5.23 -10.79
N HIS A 35 8.76 4.18 -10.59
CA HIS A 35 8.81 2.93 -11.36
C HIS A 35 7.59 2.72 -12.27
N ASP A 36 6.74 3.73 -12.49
CA ASP A 36 5.52 3.63 -13.31
C ASP A 36 4.55 2.51 -12.86
N LEU A 37 4.49 2.28 -11.55
CA LEU A 37 3.67 1.26 -10.90
C LEU A 37 2.41 1.84 -10.22
N TRP A 38 2.39 3.15 -9.93
CA TRP A 38 1.29 3.78 -9.20
C TRP A 38 -0.05 3.66 -9.92
N GLU A 39 -0.06 3.69 -11.26
CA GLU A 39 -1.27 3.56 -12.08
C GLU A 39 -2.00 2.24 -11.84
N ILE A 40 -1.26 1.16 -11.55
CA ILE A 40 -1.83 -0.14 -11.19
C ILE A 40 -2.52 -0.09 -9.82
N VAL A 41 -1.92 0.63 -8.86
CA VAL A 41 -2.44 0.76 -7.50
C VAL A 41 -3.65 1.69 -7.44
N GLU A 42 -3.61 2.81 -8.18
CA GLU A 42 -4.76 3.69 -8.36
C GLU A 42 -5.90 2.97 -9.10
N GLY A 43 -5.52 2.04 -9.99
CA GLY A 43 -6.43 1.31 -10.85
C GLY A 43 -7.04 2.19 -11.93
N THR A 44 -6.24 3.14 -12.44
CA THR A 44 -6.54 3.88 -13.67
C THR A 44 -6.33 3.01 -14.90
N THR A 45 -5.54 1.94 -14.77
CA THR A 45 -5.39 0.89 -15.78
C THR A 45 -6.13 -0.35 -15.32
N GLU A 46 -7.28 -0.63 -15.93
CA GLU A 46 -7.97 -1.91 -15.74
C GLU A 46 -7.10 -3.07 -16.27
N PRO A 47 -7.16 -4.26 -15.64
CA PRO A 47 -6.49 -5.43 -16.17
C PRO A 47 -7.01 -5.70 -17.59
N PRO A 48 -6.12 -5.79 -18.60
CA PRO A 48 -6.51 -6.27 -19.92
C PRO A 48 -7.06 -7.69 -19.81
N THR A 49 -7.89 -8.12 -20.76
CA THR A 49 -8.15 -9.56 -20.88
C THR A 49 -7.00 -10.21 -21.64
N GLN A 50 -6.67 -11.45 -21.28
CA GLN A 50 -5.64 -12.22 -22.00
C GLN A 50 -6.04 -12.48 -23.47
N GLU A 51 -7.34 -12.53 -23.76
CA GLU A 51 -7.87 -12.78 -25.10
C GLU A 51 -7.71 -11.57 -26.03
N ASP A 52 -7.80 -10.35 -25.48
CA ASP A 52 -7.68 -9.11 -26.26
C ASP A 52 -6.22 -8.78 -26.59
N ASP A 53 -5.33 -8.88 -25.61
CA ASP A 53 -3.90 -8.58 -25.77
C ASP A 53 -3.07 -9.30 -24.70
N GLU A 54 -2.54 -10.48 -25.05
CA GLU A 54 -1.69 -11.29 -24.18
C GLU A 54 -0.43 -10.55 -23.71
N ALA A 55 0.16 -9.72 -24.57
CA ALA A 55 1.36 -8.97 -24.24
C ALA A 55 1.06 -7.88 -23.21
N ALA A 56 -0.02 -7.11 -23.42
CA ALA A 56 -0.47 -6.11 -22.45
C ALA A 56 -0.89 -6.76 -21.12
N PHE A 57 -1.60 -7.89 -21.15
CA PHE A 57 -1.99 -8.61 -19.94
C PHE A 57 -0.77 -9.05 -19.13
N LYS A 58 0.26 -9.58 -19.80
CA LYS A 58 1.51 -9.99 -19.17
C LYS A 58 2.24 -8.80 -18.54
N THR A 59 2.38 -7.70 -19.28
CA THR A 59 2.99 -6.46 -18.75
C THR A 59 2.23 -5.92 -17.55
N TRP A 60 0.90 -5.94 -17.59
CA TRP A 60 0.06 -5.53 -16.46
C TRP A 60 0.29 -6.44 -15.23
N CYS A 61 0.32 -7.77 -15.43
CA CYS A 61 0.59 -8.74 -14.36
C CYS A 61 1.97 -8.53 -13.72
N GLU A 62 2.99 -8.25 -14.53
CA GLU A 62 4.34 -7.95 -14.06
C GLU A 62 4.36 -6.67 -13.19
N LYS A 63 3.73 -5.58 -13.67
CA LYS A 63 3.63 -4.33 -12.91
C LYS A 63 2.83 -4.51 -11.62
N ASN A 64 1.71 -5.23 -11.65
CA ASN A 64 0.93 -5.56 -10.45
C ASN A 64 1.77 -6.33 -9.43
N SER A 65 2.53 -7.33 -9.88
CA SER A 65 3.40 -8.14 -9.01
C SER A 65 4.50 -7.29 -8.38
N MET A 66 5.14 -6.42 -9.15
CA MET A 66 6.16 -5.48 -8.64
C MET A 66 5.58 -4.50 -7.62
N ALA A 67 4.41 -3.93 -7.90
CA ALA A 67 3.73 -3.00 -7.00
C ALA A 67 3.33 -3.69 -5.69
N LEU A 68 2.74 -4.90 -5.78
CA LEU A 68 2.35 -5.68 -4.62
C LEU A 68 3.56 -6.04 -3.76
N ASN A 69 4.66 -6.48 -4.38
CA ASN A 69 5.89 -6.78 -3.67
C ASN A 69 6.41 -5.54 -2.92
N ALA A 70 6.45 -4.36 -3.56
CA ALA A 70 6.89 -3.12 -2.92
C ALA A 70 6.04 -2.75 -1.69
N ILE A 71 4.72 -2.96 -1.76
CA ILE A 71 3.81 -2.75 -0.62
C ILE A 71 4.13 -3.77 0.48
N GLN A 72 4.23 -5.06 0.16
CA GLN A 72 4.46 -6.14 1.12
C GLN A 72 5.79 -6.00 1.86
N VAL A 73 6.90 -5.73 1.16
CA VAL A 73 8.22 -5.56 1.80
C VAL A 73 8.32 -4.30 2.65
N SER A 74 7.40 -3.36 2.47
CA SER A 74 7.30 -2.14 3.28
C SER A 74 6.45 -2.30 4.54
N CYS A 75 5.89 -3.47 4.78
CA CYS A 75 5.05 -3.76 5.93
C CYS A 75 5.81 -4.49 7.05
N ARG A 76 5.44 -4.24 8.31
CA ARG A 76 5.78 -5.14 9.42
C ARG A 76 5.10 -6.50 9.25
N GLN A 77 5.58 -7.51 9.97
CA GLN A 77 5.09 -8.90 9.85
C GLN A 77 3.59 -9.05 10.13
N ASP A 78 3.06 -8.34 11.14
CA ASP A 78 1.65 -8.35 11.51
C ASP A 78 0.78 -7.77 10.38
N THR A 79 1.23 -6.67 9.80
CA THR A 79 0.56 -5.97 8.70
C THR A 79 0.65 -6.76 7.40
N LEU A 80 1.83 -7.34 7.11
CA LEU A 80 2.07 -8.24 5.99
C LEU A 80 1.11 -9.44 6.03
N SER A 81 0.89 -10.03 7.20
CA SER A 81 -0.01 -11.18 7.36
C SER A 81 -1.45 -10.87 6.93
N MET A 82 -1.87 -9.61 6.98
CA MET A 82 -3.21 -9.19 6.54
C MET A 82 -3.33 -9.12 5.02
N ILE A 83 -2.25 -8.79 4.32
CA ILE A 83 -2.25 -8.58 2.87
C ILE A 83 -1.57 -9.72 2.09
N MET A 84 -1.04 -10.74 2.78
CA MET A 84 -0.28 -11.84 2.17
C MET A 84 -1.10 -12.69 1.19
N GLN A 85 -2.42 -12.77 1.39
CA GLN A 85 -3.34 -13.51 0.52
C GLN A 85 -3.96 -12.64 -0.59
N ILE A 86 -3.59 -11.36 -0.66
CA ILE A 86 -4.12 -10.43 -1.67
C ILE A 86 -3.22 -10.45 -2.91
N SER A 87 -3.81 -10.76 -4.06
CA SER A 87 -3.06 -10.83 -5.33
C SER A 87 -2.99 -9.51 -6.10
N LEU A 88 -3.81 -8.51 -5.73
CA LEU A 88 -3.86 -7.22 -6.41
C LEU A 88 -3.26 -6.11 -5.55
N ALA A 89 -2.28 -5.40 -6.11
CA ALA A 89 -1.59 -4.30 -5.43
C ALA A 89 -2.58 -3.20 -4.99
N LYS A 90 -3.57 -2.89 -5.82
CA LYS A 90 -4.68 -1.97 -5.51
C LYS A 90 -5.44 -2.38 -4.26
N ILE A 91 -5.84 -3.65 -4.18
CA ILE A 91 -6.60 -4.15 -3.03
C ILE A 91 -5.73 -4.11 -1.78
N ALA A 92 -4.46 -4.54 -1.87
CA ALA A 92 -3.55 -4.50 -0.74
C ALA A 92 -3.36 -3.08 -0.21
N TRP A 93 -3.14 -2.10 -1.10
CA TRP A 93 -3.06 -0.68 -0.73
C TRP A 93 -4.32 -0.17 -0.03
N ASN A 94 -5.50 -0.47 -0.59
CA ASN A 94 -6.78 -0.02 -0.03
C ASN A 94 -7.03 -0.63 1.35
N THR A 95 -6.74 -1.92 1.55
CA THR A 95 -6.85 -2.58 2.85
C THR A 95 -5.99 -1.89 3.92
N LEU A 96 -4.76 -1.51 3.57
CA LEU A 96 -3.89 -0.76 4.49
C LEU A 96 -4.43 0.65 4.76
N ALA A 97 -4.94 1.32 3.72
CA ALA A 97 -5.55 2.64 3.85
C ALA A 97 -6.77 2.63 4.78
N GLU A 98 -7.69 1.71 4.59
CA GLU A 98 -8.89 1.57 5.45
C GLU A 98 -8.51 1.33 6.91
N LYS A 99 -7.50 0.49 7.15
CA LYS A 99 -7.06 0.14 8.50
C LYS A 99 -6.37 1.30 9.23
N TYR A 100 -5.42 1.96 8.58
CA TYR A 100 -4.51 2.89 9.25
C TYR A 100 -4.77 4.37 8.96
N ASN A 101 -5.45 4.71 7.86
CA ASN A 101 -5.83 6.09 7.58
C ASN A 101 -7.03 6.54 8.45
N VAL A 102 -7.96 5.63 8.75
CA VAL A 102 -9.17 5.93 9.54
C VAL A 102 -8.87 6.02 11.03
N SER A 103 -7.92 5.21 11.54
CA SER A 103 -7.52 5.20 12.95
C SER A 103 -6.92 6.54 13.42
N ASN A 104 -6.39 7.35 12.51
CA ASN A 104 -5.84 8.68 12.83
C ASN A 104 -6.91 9.80 12.86
N ASN A 105 -8.15 9.54 12.42
CA ASN A 105 -9.24 10.52 12.35
C ASN A 105 -10.28 10.35 13.48
N THR A 106 -10.23 9.28 14.29
CA THR A 106 -11.27 9.01 15.29
C THR A 106 -10.96 9.49 16.71
N ASN A 107 -9.88 10.25 16.94
CA ASN A 107 -9.57 10.80 18.26
C ASN A 107 -10.15 12.21 18.52
N SER A 108 -11.37 12.46 18.03
CA SER A 108 -12.16 13.65 18.38
C SER A 108 -13.64 13.29 18.44
N GLY A 109 -14.05 12.59 19.49
CA GLY A 109 -15.47 12.36 19.74
C GLY A 109 -15.77 11.18 20.64
N HIS A 110 -15.43 11.28 21.93
CA HIS A 110 -16.34 10.97 23.04
C HIS A 110 -15.60 11.13 24.38
N SER A 111 -15.31 12.38 24.76
CA SER A 111 -15.40 12.75 26.17
C SER A 111 -16.79 13.33 26.40
N PHE A 112 -17.73 12.50 26.83
CA PHE A 112 -18.86 12.99 27.60
C PHE A 112 -18.75 12.38 28.99
N SER A 113 -18.00 13.08 29.85
CA SER A 113 -18.28 13.03 31.27
C SER A 113 -19.69 13.57 31.45
N LEU A 114 -20.62 12.73 31.90
CA LEU A 114 -21.79 13.20 32.61
C LEU A 114 -21.89 12.40 33.89
N SER A 115 -21.24 12.93 34.92
CA SER A 115 -21.76 12.83 36.28
C SER A 115 -23.03 13.68 36.33
N PRO A 116 -24.12 13.19 36.94
CA PRO A 116 -24.98 14.08 37.70
C PRO A 116 -25.03 13.60 39.15
N SER A 117 -24.62 14.49 40.03
CA SER A 117 -25.06 14.50 41.42
C SER A 117 -26.55 14.84 41.46
N LEU A 118 -27.38 13.93 41.98
CA LEU A 118 -28.12 14.09 43.24
C LEU A 118 -28.75 12.76 43.66
#